data_AF-A0A7V8D9F0-F1
#
_entry.id   AF-A0A7V8D9F0-F1
#
_cell.length_a   1.000
_cell.length_b   1.000
_cell.length_c   1.000
_cell.angle_alpha   90.00
_cell.angle_beta   90.00
_cell.angle_gamma   90.00
#
_symmetry.space_group_name_H-M   'P 1'
#
loop_
_entity.id
_entity.type
_entity.pdbx_description
1 polymer ?
#
loop_
_entity_poly.entity_id
_entity_poly.type
_entity_poly.pdbx_seq_one_letter_code
_entity_poly.pdbx_strand_id
1 'polypeptide(L)'
;FVVNEIKVSGYYAFVSVDAQRPGGRRIDPAKTKWAGRHYPDIIDCCHAQAIYQKRGNRWRILESALGATDVWYLSYCGRVPSDLYIGCPTN
;
A
#
# COMPACT_ATOMS: atom_id res chain seq x y z
N PHE A 1 -1.47 -1.22 -12.64
CA PHE A 1 -1.99 -1.19 -11.27
C PHE A 1 -3.43 -0.77 -11.34
N VAL A 2 -4.27 -1.33 -10.48
CA VAL A 2 -5.60 -0.78 -10.17
C VAL A 2 -5.47 0.07 -8.93
N VAL A 3 -6.10 1.24 -8.92
CA VAL A 3 -6.13 2.11 -7.75
C VAL A 3 -7.35 1.74 -6.89
N ASN A 4 -7.10 1.40 -5.64
CA ASN A 4 -8.13 1.08 -4.67
C ASN A 4 -8.43 2.30 -3.79
N GLU A 5 -7.38 2.96 -3.30
CA GLU A 5 -7.51 4.17 -2.50
C GLU A 5 -6.35 5.13 -2.78
N ILE A 6 -6.66 6.42 -2.88
CA ILE A 6 -5.69 7.50 -2.78
C ILE A 6 -6.28 8.53 -1.84
N LYS A 7 -5.56 8.82 -0.76
CA LYS A 7 -5.85 9.93 0.15
C LYS A 7 -4.67 10.85 0.23
N VAL A 8 -4.94 12.15 0.28
CA VAL A 8 -3.92 13.20 0.37
C VAL A 8 -4.32 14.11 1.53
N SER A 9 -3.39 14.34 2.45
CA SER A 9 -3.54 15.30 3.54
C SER A 9 -2.25 16.12 3.67
N GLY A 10 -2.36 17.42 3.40
CA GLY A 10 -1.21 18.32 3.34
C GLY A 10 -0.12 17.85 2.37
N TYR A 11 1.06 17.56 2.93
CA TYR A 11 2.23 17.06 2.17
C TYR A 11 2.38 15.54 2.23
N TYR A 12 1.36 14.80 2.66
CA TYR A 12 1.39 13.34 2.75
C TYR A 12 0.29 12.73 1.90
N ALA A 13 0.54 11.53 1.39
CA ALA A 13 -0.46 10.73 0.69
C ALA A 13 -0.39 9.28 1.11
N PHE A 14 -1.52 8.61 1.20
CA PHE A 14 -1.61 7.16 1.31
C PHE A 14 -2.19 6.62 0.00
N VAL A 15 -1.56 5.57 -0.52
CA VAL A 15 -1.94 4.93 -1.78
C VAL A 15 -2.05 3.44 -1.55
N SER A 16 -3.19 2.87 -1.95
CA SER A 16 -3.45 1.44 -1.97
C SER A 16 -3.82 1.01 -3.39
N VAL A 17 -3.14 -0.01 -3.90
CA VAL A 17 -3.25 -0.46 -5.29
C VAL A 17 -3.12 -1.97 -5.39
N ASP A 18 -3.68 -2.54 -6.46
CA ASP A 18 -3.41 -3.93 -6.86
C ASP A 18 -2.52 -3.99 -8.10
N ALA A 19 -1.47 -4.80 -8.03
CA ALA A 19 -0.59 -5.05 -9.15
C ALA A 19 -1.31 -5.85 -10.26
N GLN A 20 -1.00 -5.52 -11.51
CA GLN A 20 -1.51 -6.19 -12.69
C GLN A 20 -0.37 -6.57 -13.63
N ARG A 21 -0.59 -7.59 -14.47
CA ARG A 21 0.29 -7.88 -15.61
C ARG A 21 0.27 -6.72 -16.61
N PRO A 22 1.28 -6.62 -17.51
CA PRO A 22 1.17 -5.79 -18.69
C PRO A 22 -0.15 -6.06 -19.44
N GLY A 23 -0.83 -5.00 -19.86
CA GLY A 23 -2.17 -5.10 -20.47
C GLY A 23 -3.32 -5.25 -19.47
N GLY A 24 -3.09 -5.09 -18.16
CA GLY A 24 -4.16 -4.98 -17.16
C GLY A 24 -4.77 -6.31 -16.68
N ARG A 25 -4.22 -7.45 -17.10
CA ARG A 25 -4.69 -8.76 -16.61
C ARG A 25 -4.38 -8.93 -15.13
N ARG A 26 -5.32 -9.51 -14.38
CA ARG A 26 -5.12 -9.89 -12.97
C ARG A 26 -3.95 -10.86 -12.85
N ILE A 27 -3.19 -10.73 -11.77
CA ILE A 27 -2.14 -11.67 -11.41
C ILE A 27 -2.81 -12.84 -10.70
N ASP A 28 -2.57 -14.05 -11.20
CA ASP A 28 -2.95 -15.31 -10.55
C ASP A 28 -1.75 -15.80 -9.73
N PRO A 29 -1.77 -15.72 -8.39
CA PRO A 29 -0.63 -16.10 -7.55
C PRO A 29 -0.21 -17.55 -7.73
N ALA A 30 -1.16 -18.46 -7.98
CA ALA A 30 -0.91 -19.89 -8.22
C ALA A 30 -0.17 -20.15 -9.53
N LYS A 31 -0.09 -19.16 -10.43
CA LYS A 31 0.70 -19.21 -11.67
C LYS A 31 1.96 -18.36 -11.61
N THR A 32 2.34 -17.88 -10.43
CA THR A 32 3.62 -17.19 -10.23
C THR A 32 4.67 -18.16 -9.69
N LYS A 33 5.95 -17.73 -9.69
CA LYS A 33 7.04 -18.44 -9.01
C LYS A 33 6.85 -18.61 -7.48
N TRP A 34 5.83 -17.97 -6.91
CA TRP A 34 5.46 -18.13 -5.50
C TRP A 34 4.51 -19.31 -5.26
N ALA A 35 3.92 -19.88 -6.31
CA ALA A 35 3.07 -21.05 -6.22
C ALA A 35 3.82 -22.22 -5.55
N GLY A 36 3.17 -22.87 -4.58
CA GLY A 36 3.72 -24.02 -3.85
C GLY A 36 4.69 -23.68 -2.71
N ARG A 37 5.03 -22.41 -2.49
CA ARG A 37 5.54 -21.96 -1.18
C ARG A 37 4.34 -21.83 -0.24
N HIS A 38 4.45 -21.93 1.09
CA HIS A 38 3.33 -21.59 1.99
C HIS A 38 2.90 -20.11 1.94
N TYR A 39 3.58 -19.32 1.12
CA TYR A 39 3.48 -17.87 0.96
C TYR A 39 2.20 -17.32 0.27
N PRO A 40 1.57 -17.95 -0.75
CA PRO A 40 0.46 -17.36 -1.47
C PRO A 40 -0.87 -17.37 -0.68
N ASP A 41 -1.00 -18.21 0.34
CA ASP A 41 -2.20 -18.24 1.21
C ASP A 41 -2.11 -17.28 2.40
N ILE A 42 -0.88 -16.84 2.74
CA ILE A 42 -0.57 -15.96 3.88
C ILE A 42 -0.14 -14.56 3.45
N ILE A 43 -0.05 -14.28 2.16
CA ILE A 43 0.26 -12.95 1.63
C ILE A 43 -0.96 -12.46 0.87
N ASP A 44 -1.34 -11.21 1.09
CA ASP A 44 -2.34 -10.53 0.26
C ASP A 44 -1.75 -10.20 -1.11
N CYS A 45 -1.44 -11.23 -1.91
CA CYS A 45 -1.06 -10.96 -3.30
C CYS A 45 -2.30 -10.40 -4.00
N CYS A 46 -2.20 -9.30 -4.73
CA CYS A 46 -0.99 -8.59 -5.14
C CYS A 46 -1.13 -7.11 -4.79
N HIS A 47 -1.60 -6.92 -3.55
CA HIS A 47 -1.86 -5.65 -2.96
C HIS A 47 -0.55 -4.93 -2.63
N ALA A 48 -0.54 -3.63 -2.83
CA ALA A 48 0.57 -2.77 -2.48
C ALA A 48 0.04 -1.50 -1.85
N GLN A 49 0.73 -1.07 -0.80
CA GLN A 49 0.40 0.15 -0.08
C GLN A 49 1.65 1.00 0.08
N ALA A 50 1.49 2.31 0.06
CA ALA A 50 2.59 3.23 0.29
C ALA A 50 2.12 4.53 0.94
N ILE A 51 2.93 5.04 1.85
CA ILE A 51 2.85 6.41 2.36
C ILE A 51 3.86 7.23 1.56
N TYR A 52 3.41 8.36 1.01
CA TYR A 52 4.26 9.31 0.32
C TYR A 52 4.39 10.60 1.12
N GLN A 53 5.53 11.28 0.95
CA GLN A 53 5.74 12.65 1.39
C GLN A 53 6.13 13.52 0.19
N LYS A 54 5.47 14.67 0.05
CA LYS A 54 5.82 15.70 -0.93
C LYS A 54 6.98 16.54 -0.40
N ARG A 55 8.07 16.61 -1.15
CA ARG A 55 9.21 17.51 -0.89
C ARG A 55 9.41 18.40 -2.11
N GLY A 56 9.14 19.69 -1.96
CA GLY A 56 9.04 20.63 -3.08
C GLY A 56 7.95 20.19 -4.06
N ASN A 57 8.30 20.02 -5.34
CA ASN A 57 7.37 19.61 -6.39
C ASN A 57 7.36 18.09 -6.68
N ARG A 58 7.94 17.26 -5.80
CA ARG A 58 8.03 15.81 -6.02
C ARG A 58 7.49 15.02 -4.83
N TRP A 59 6.73 13.98 -5.13
CA TRP A 59 6.35 12.95 -4.16
C TRP A 59 7.46 11.91 -4.06
N ARG A 60 7.75 11.46 -2.85
CA ARG A 60 8.67 10.35 -2.57
C ARG A 60 8.00 9.36 -1.64
N ILE A 61 8.30 8.08 -1.83
CA ILE A 61 7.85 7.03 -0.91
C ILE A 61 8.55 7.27 0.43
N LEU A 62 7.75 7.38 1.49
CA LEU A 62 8.21 7.39 2.87
C LEU A 62 8.34 5.95 3.38
N GLU A 63 7.32 5.13 3.11
CA GLU A 63 7.27 3.70 3.44
C GLU A 63 6.36 2.97 2.47
N SER A 64 6.62 1.69 2.23
CA SER A 64 5.74 0.85 1.41
C SER A 64 5.76 -0.61 1.85
N ALA A 65 4.61 -1.26 1.72
CA ALA A 65 4.48 -2.69 1.92
C ALA A 65 3.82 -3.36 0.70
N LEU A 66 4.28 -4.56 0.39
CA LEU A 66 3.70 -5.42 -0.65
C LEU A 66 3.10 -6.66 0.03
N GLY A 67 1.82 -6.90 -0.23
CA GLY A 67 1.08 -8.02 0.33
C GLY A 67 1.04 -8.05 1.85
N ALA A 68 0.92 -6.88 2.47
CA ALA A 68 0.77 -6.76 3.91
C ALA A 68 -0.51 -7.48 4.37
N THR A 69 -0.41 -8.25 5.44
CA THR A 69 -1.56 -8.91 6.10
C THR A 69 -2.04 -8.17 7.34
N ASP A 70 -1.35 -7.10 7.71
CA ASP A 70 -1.66 -6.26 8.86
C ASP A 70 -1.93 -4.81 8.41
N VAL A 71 -2.24 -3.97 9.38
CA VAL A 71 -2.43 -2.52 9.20
C VAL A 71 -1.14 -1.77 9.56
N TRP A 72 -0.02 -2.15 8.94
CA TRP A 72 1.32 -1.60 9.22
C TRP A 72 1.38 -0.07 9.27
N TYR A 73 0.57 0.61 8.45
CA TYR A 73 0.54 2.06 8.35
C TYR A 73 0.08 2.73 9.66
N LEU A 74 -0.62 2.04 10.56
CA LEU A 74 -0.94 2.58 11.88
C LEU A 74 0.31 2.87 12.73
N SER A 75 1.44 2.19 12.47
CA SER A 75 2.72 2.51 13.12
C SER A 75 3.27 3.91 12.76
N TYR A 76 2.72 4.55 11.72
CA TYR A 76 3.06 5.90 11.31
C TYR A 76 2.13 6.98 11.91
N CYS A 77 1.13 6.61 12.71
CA CYS A 77 0.33 7.59 13.44
C CYS A 77 1.23 8.49 14.31
N GLY A 78 0.93 9.79 14.34
CA GLY A 78 1.77 10.81 14.99
C GLY A 78 2.99 11.27 14.17
N ARG A 79 3.34 10.58 13.07
CA ARG A 79 4.37 11.01 12.10
C ARG A 79 3.77 11.61 10.83
N VAL A 80 2.51 11.28 10.55
CA VAL A 80 1.72 11.79 9.41
C VAL A 80 0.39 12.36 9.92
N PRO A 81 -0.33 13.16 9.10
CA PRO A 81 -1.65 13.64 9.46
C PRO A 81 -2.61 12.48 9.84
N SER A 82 -3.35 12.65 10.93
CA SER A 82 -4.22 11.60 11.49
C SER A 82 -5.44 11.27 10.62
N ASP A 83 -5.78 12.15 9.68
CA ASP A 83 -6.88 11.98 8.72
C ASP A 83 -6.46 11.21 7.45
N LEU A 84 -5.18 10.83 7.32
CA LEU A 84 -4.65 10.19 6.13
C LEU A 84 -5.21 8.77 5.91
N TYR A 85 -5.53 8.07 6.99
CA TYR A 85 -6.20 6.77 7.00
C TYR A 85 -6.96 6.59 8.31
N ILE A 86 -7.99 5.74 8.30
CA ILE A 86 -8.80 5.45 9.49
C ILE A 86 -7.97 4.62 10.47
N GLY A 87 -8.13 4.89 11.77
CA GLY A 87 -7.53 4.09 12.85
C GLY A 87 -6.38 4.78 13.60
N CYS A 88 -5.95 5.97 13.19
CA CYS A 88 -5.10 6.78 14.05
C CYS A 88 -5.92 7.37 15.22
N PRO A 89 -5.37 7.34 16.46
CA PRO A 89 -5.97 8.08 17.57
C PRO A 89 -6.01 9.57 17.23
N THR A 90 -7.15 10.22 17.46
CA THR A 90 -7.24 11.69 17.49
C THR A 90 -6.74 12.14 18.86
N ASN A 91 -5.59 12.83 18.87
CA ASN A 91 -5.16 13.56 20.07
C ASN A 91 -6.08 14.73 20.36
#